data_AF-A0A962GJB3-F1
#
_entry.id   AF-A0A962GJB3-F1
#
_cell.length_a   1.000
_cell.length_b   1.000
_cell.length_c   1.000
_cell.angle_alpha   90.00
_cell.angle_beta   90.00
_cell.angle_gamma   90.00
#
_symmetry.space_group_name_H-M   'P 1'
#
loop_
_entity.id
_entity.type
_entity.pdbx_description
1 polymer ?
#
loop_
_entity_poly.entity_id
_entity_poly.type
_entity_poly.pdbx_seq_one_letter_code
_entity_poly.pdbx_strand_id
1 'polypeptide(L)'
;DFFCYAVSLFGNRALIGAYQEDDNGGQSGAAYVFDFNNGLWSQSIKLTADDGAANNYFGASVNVLGNRAMIGAPGGDTGSAYVFAFDGIDWSQSEKLTASDGTPNDFFGFSLSQTTEHTLIGAKLDDELGASSGSAYVYLNHDVIFADGFGQ
;
A
#
# COMPACT_ATOMS: atom_id res chain seq x y z
N ASP A 1 -16.13 -5.10 4.40
CA ASP A 1 -14.99 -4.89 5.32
C ASP A 1 -13.81 -5.81 4.98
N PHE A 2 -13.93 -7.15 4.95
CA PHE A 2 -12.80 -8.09 4.72
C PHE A 2 -11.56 -7.72 5.56
N PHE A 3 -11.79 -7.41 6.84
CA PHE A 3 -10.75 -7.15 7.81
C PHE A 3 -9.76 -8.33 7.89
N CYS A 4 -8.47 -8.05 8.06
CA CYS A 4 -7.38 -9.05 8.04
C CYS A 4 -7.08 -9.67 6.67
N TYR A 5 -7.36 -8.96 5.57
CA TYR A 5 -6.95 -9.43 4.24
C TYR A 5 -5.44 -9.45 4.05
N ALA A 6 -4.75 -8.44 4.59
CA ALA A 6 -3.29 -8.33 4.58
C ALA A 6 -2.81 -7.94 5.97
N VAL A 7 -1.63 -8.43 6.36
CA VAL A 7 -1.03 -8.15 7.67
C VAL A 7 0.47 -7.94 7.55
N SER A 8 0.99 -6.96 8.29
CA SER A 8 2.42 -6.72 8.46
C SER A 8 2.72 -6.39 9.92
N LEU A 9 3.89 -6.80 10.40
CA LEU A 9 4.32 -6.63 11.79
C LEU A 9 5.77 -6.13 11.81
N PHE A 10 6.02 -5.07 12.58
CA PHE A 10 7.36 -4.59 12.90
C PHE A 10 7.43 -4.18 14.37
N GLY A 11 8.31 -4.85 15.14
CA GLY A 11 8.40 -4.64 16.58
C GLY A 11 7.04 -4.87 17.25
N ASN A 12 6.55 -3.84 17.94
CA ASN A 12 5.27 -3.86 18.65
C ASN A 12 4.11 -3.29 17.82
N ARG A 13 4.28 -3.13 16.50
CA ARG A 13 3.27 -2.50 15.66
C ARG A 13 2.84 -3.42 14.53
N ALA A 14 1.53 -3.64 14.42
CA ALA A 14 0.91 -4.36 13.33
C ALA A 14 0.10 -3.41 12.45
N LEU A 15 0.10 -3.67 11.14
CA LEU A 15 -0.72 -2.97 10.15
C LEU A 15 -1.60 -4.02 9.47
N ILE A 16 -2.91 -3.78 9.47
CA ILE A 16 -3.93 -4.72 9.00
C ILE A 16 -4.75 -4.08 7.89
N GLY A 17 -4.79 -4.69 6.72
CA GLY A 17 -5.56 -4.23 5.57
C GLY A 17 -7.02 -4.71 5.61
N ALA A 18 -7.93 -3.84 5.16
CA ALA A 18 -9.37 -4.07 5.03
C ALA A 18 -9.89 -3.39 3.75
N TYR A 19 -9.61 -4.01 2.61
CA TYR A 19 -9.79 -3.37 1.29
C TYR A 19 -11.24 -3.22 0.82
N GLN A 20 -12.22 -3.80 1.52
CA GLN A 20 -13.65 -3.63 1.21
C GLN A 20 -14.38 -2.81 2.27
N GLU A 21 -13.68 -1.90 2.93
CA GLU A 21 -14.28 -0.86 3.77
C GLU A 21 -14.91 0.22 2.90
N ASP A 22 -16.00 0.82 3.39
CA ASP A 22 -16.90 1.65 2.57
C ASP A 22 -16.95 3.13 3.02
N ASP A 23 -16.12 3.54 4.00
CA ASP A 23 -16.16 4.87 4.62
C ASP A 23 -16.08 6.03 3.61
N ASN A 24 -15.23 5.89 2.58
CA ASN A 24 -14.99 6.91 1.55
C ASN A 24 -15.58 6.50 0.19
N GLY A 25 -16.61 5.65 0.19
CA GLY A 25 -17.23 5.06 -1.00
C GLY A 25 -17.08 3.54 -1.04
N GLY A 26 -17.95 2.87 -1.80
CA GLY A 26 -18.00 1.41 -1.84
C GLY A 26 -16.65 0.80 -2.22
N GLN A 27 -16.10 -0.02 -1.33
CA GLN A 27 -14.80 -0.68 -1.44
C GLN A 27 -13.64 0.30 -1.64
N SER A 28 -13.73 1.48 -1.00
CA SER A 28 -12.63 2.44 -0.92
C SER A 28 -11.46 1.90 -0.12
N GLY A 29 -11.75 1.09 0.90
CA GLY A 29 -10.78 0.37 1.70
C GLY A 29 -10.19 1.18 2.86
N ALA A 30 -9.57 0.46 3.81
CA ALA A 30 -8.87 1.04 4.95
C ALA A 30 -7.69 0.16 5.38
N ALA A 31 -6.82 0.71 6.21
CA ALA A 31 -5.86 -0.07 6.99
C ALA A 31 -5.91 0.34 8.46
N TYR A 32 -5.62 -0.59 9.36
CA TYR A 32 -5.72 -0.40 10.79
C TYR A 32 -4.36 -0.65 11.43
N VAL A 33 -3.90 0.32 12.22
CA VAL A 33 -2.67 0.18 13.01
C VAL A 33 -3.04 -0.35 14.38
N PHE A 34 -2.32 -1.38 14.83
CA PHE A 34 -2.40 -1.91 16.18
C PHE A 34 -1.05 -1.79 16.85
N ASP A 35 -1.04 -1.35 18.09
CA ASP A 35 0.17 -1.28 18.92
C ASP A 35 0.07 -2.25 20.09
N PHE A 36 1.17 -2.94 20.39
CA PHE A 36 1.30 -3.88 21.50
C PHE A 36 1.95 -3.19 22.69
N ASN A 37 1.15 -2.96 23.73
CA ASN A 37 1.57 -2.29 24.95
C ASN A 37 1.17 -3.11 26.17
N ASN A 38 2.12 -3.33 27.09
CA ASN A 38 1.88 -4.01 28.37
C ASN A 38 1.18 -5.38 28.24
N GLY A 39 1.53 -6.17 27.22
CA GLY A 39 0.97 -7.50 27.03
C GLY A 39 -0.35 -7.54 26.24
N LEU A 40 -0.85 -6.40 25.77
CA LEU A 40 -2.13 -6.28 25.07
C LEU A 40 -1.98 -5.59 23.72
N TRP A 41 -2.69 -6.10 22.71
CA TRP A 41 -2.88 -5.43 21.43
C TRP A 41 -4.08 -4.51 21.51
N SER A 42 -3.93 -3.27 21.04
CA SER A 42 -5.02 -2.32 20.89
C SER A 42 -4.95 -1.63 19.52
N GLN A 43 -6.11 -1.39 18.90
CA GLN A 43 -6.18 -0.56 17.70
C GLN A 43 -5.77 0.87 18.07
N SER A 44 -4.76 1.37 17.37
CA SER A 44 -4.19 2.70 17.54
C SER A 44 -4.93 3.70 16.66
N ILE A 45 -5.03 3.44 15.35
CA ILE A 45 -5.70 4.32 14.39
C ILE A 45 -6.23 3.54 13.18
N LYS A 46 -7.26 4.08 12.51
CA LYS A 46 -7.71 3.70 11.16
C LYS A 46 -7.13 4.68 10.16
N LEU A 47 -6.43 4.17 9.15
CA LEU A 47 -5.86 4.90 8.03
C LEU A 47 -6.74 4.73 6.79
N THR A 48 -7.00 5.83 6.10
CA THR A 48 -7.68 5.89 4.80
C THR A 48 -6.89 6.81 3.89
N ALA A 49 -6.97 6.59 2.58
CA ALA A 49 -6.35 7.49 1.61
C ALA A 49 -7.06 8.86 1.61
N ASP A 50 -6.29 9.94 1.52
CA ASP A 50 -6.83 11.32 1.46
C ASP A 50 -7.75 11.53 0.24
N ASP A 51 -7.45 10.83 -0.86
CA ASP A 51 -8.21 10.81 -2.10
C ASP A 51 -9.00 9.51 -2.29
N GLY A 52 -9.28 8.80 -1.19
CA GLY A 52 -9.99 7.53 -1.22
C GLY A 52 -11.33 7.63 -1.93
N ALA A 53 -11.55 6.75 -2.90
CA ALA A 53 -12.78 6.69 -3.69
C ALA A 53 -13.25 5.24 -3.86
N ALA A 54 -14.48 5.05 -4.35
CA ALA A 54 -15.04 3.72 -4.57
C ALA A 54 -14.13 2.85 -5.46
N ASN A 55 -14.08 1.55 -5.14
CA ASN A 55 -13.29 0.53 -5.83
C ASN A 55 -11.78 0.80 -5.88
N ASN A 56 -11.23 1.62 -4.99
CA ASN A 56 -9.78 1.83 -4.89
C ASN A 56 -9.09 0.68 -4.15
N TYR A 57 -9.82 -0.04 -3.29
CA TYR A 57 -9.31 -1.20 -2.56
C TYR A 57 -8.08 -0.89 -1.69
N PHE A 58 -8.05 0.28 -1.04
CA PHE A 58 -6.97 0.66 -0.12
C PHE A 58 -6.84 -0.36 1.01
N GLY A 59 -5.62 -0.83 1.28
CA GLY A 59 -5.39 -1.91 2.25
C GLY A 59 -5.41 -3.31 1.63
N ALA A 60 -5.40 -3.44 0.30
CA ALA A 60 -5.25 -4.74 -0.36
C ALA A 60 -3.86 -5.35 -0.13
N SER A 61 -2.84 -4.51 0.03
CA SER A 61 -1.50 -4.90 0.46
C SER A 61 -1.01 -3.90 1.50
N VAL A 62 -0.25 -4.39 2.48
CA VAL A 62 0.25 -3.56 3.58
C VAL A 62 1.67 -3.95 3.96
N ASN A 63 2.46 -2.96 4.36
CA ASN A 63 3.77 -3.19 4.95
C ASN A 63 4.08 -2.10 5.99
N VAL A 64 4.56 -2.46 7.18
CA VAL A 64 4.98 -1.50 8.20
C VAL A 64 6.47 -1.69 8.53
N LEU A 65 7.20 -0.58 8.60
CA LEU A 65 8.61 -0.53 8.95
C LEU A 65 8.86 0.68 9.86
N GLY A 66 8.94 0.43 11.17
CA GLY A 66 9.11 1.47 12.19
C GLY A 66 7.99 2.51 12.15
N ASN A 67 8.36 3.73 11.77
CA ASN A 67 7.45 4.87 11.66
C ASN A 67 6.91 5.08 10.24
N ARG A 68 7.11 4.12 9.33
CA ARG A 68 6.61 4.17 7.96
C ARG A 68 5.62 3.04 7.72
N ALA A 69 4.50 3.35 7.11
CA ALA A 69 3.51 2.39 6.66
C ALA A 69 3.30 2.58 5.16
N MET A 70 3.26 1.47 4.43
CA MET A 70 2.96 1.42 3.01
C MET A 70 1.68 0.64 2.81
N ILE A 71 0.76 1.20 2.03
CA ILE A 71 -0.56 0.63 1.83
C ILE A 71 -0.92 0.68 0.35
N GLY A 72 -1.25 -0.46 -0.23
CA GLY A 72 -1.61 -0.58 -1.63
C GLY A 72 -3.10 -0.39 -1.84
N ALA A 73 -3.44 0.27 -2.93
CA ALA A 73 -4.79 0.47 -3.44
C ALA A 73 -4.77 0.11 -4.94
N PRO A 74 -4.75 -1.19 -5.29
CA PRO A 74 -4.61 -1.62 -6.67
C PRO A 74 -5.83 -1.30 -7.54
N GLY A 75 -6.95 -0.91 -6.93
CA GLY A 75 -8.11 -0.43 -7.67
C GLY A 75 -7.95 1.00 -8.19
N GLY A 76 -9.04 1.58 -8.69
CA GLY A 76 -8.97 2.81 -9.49
C GLY A 76 -8.41 2.54 -10.89
N ASP A 77 -8.18 3.59 -11.68
CA ASP A 77 -7.78 3.43 -13.09
C ASP A 77 -6.48 2.61 -13.22
N THR A 78 -5.38 3.07 -12.64
CA THR A 78 -4.05 2.44 -12.79
C THR A 78 -3.55 1.71 -11.54
N GLY A 79 -4.22 1.90 -10.39
CA GLY A 79 -3.71 1.52 -9.07
C GLY A 79 -2.80 2.58 -8.44
N SER A 80 -2.57 2.47 -7.14
CA SER A 80 -1.73 3.38 -6.35
C SER A 80 -1.14 2.69 -5.11
N ALA A 81 -0.07 3.26 -4.55
CA ALA A 81 0.43 2.91 -3.22
C ALA A 81 0.62 4.19 -2.40
N TYR A 82 0.33 4.12 -1.11
CA TYR A 82 0.36 5.26 -0.22
C TYR A 82 1.39 5.06 0.87
N VAL A 83 2.12 6.11 1.21
CA VAL A 83 3.10 6.12 2.29
C VAL A 83 2.56 6.99 3.42
N PHE A 84 2.43 6.38 4.60
CA PHE A 84 2.11 7.07 5.83
C PHE A 84 3.34 7.15 6.72
N ALA A 85 3.51 8.29 7.38
CA ALA A 85 4.59 8.56 8.32
C ALA A 85 4.02 8.83 9.73
N PHE A 86 4.65 8.23 10.74
CA PHE A 86 4.37 8.42 12.15
C PHE A 86 5.38 9.39 12.76
N ASP A 87 4.91 10.51 13.30
CA ASP A 87 5.76 11.54 13.91
C ASP A 87 6.07 11.30 15.40
N GLY A 88 5.52 10.22 15.97
CA GLY A 88 5.58 9.92 17.41
C GLY A 88 4.26 10.16 18.13
N ILE A 89 3.32 10.87 17.51
CA ILE A 89 2.00 11.20 18.02
C ILE A 89 0.93 10.62 17.10
N ASP A 90 0.98 10.96 15.82
CA ASP A 90 -0.04 10.61 14.83
C ASP A 90 0.56 10.11 13.51
N TRP A 91 -0.29 9.47 12.71
CA TRP A 91 0.01 9.05 11.35
C TRP A 91 -0.55 10.06 10.36
N SER A 92 0.24 10.41 9.34
CA SER A 92 -0.20 11.25 8.24
C SER A 92 0.21 10.65 6.90
N GLN A 93 -0.62 10.85 5.87
CA GLN A 93 -0.26 10.47 4.50
C GLN A 93 0.85 11.42 4.03
N SER A 94 2.04 10.88 3.83
CA SER A 94 3.19 11.64 3.34
C SER A 94 3.25 11.66 1.82
N GLU A 95 2.88 10.56 1.15
CA GLU A 95 3.06 10.41 -0.30
C GLU A 95 2.01 9.48 -0.91
N LYS A 96 1.75 9.70 -2.20
CA LYS A 96 1.06 8.79 -3.10
C LYS A 96 2.00 8.45 -4.25
N LEU A 97 2.23 7.16 -4.46
CA LEU A 97 3.04 6.60 -5.52
C LEU A 97 2.13 6.01 -6.59
N THR A 98 2.46 6.28 -7.85
CA THR A 98 1.83 5.73 -9.04
C THR A 98 2.92 5.23 -10.00
N ALA A 99 2.58 4.26 -10.84
CA ALA A 99 3.40 3.91 -11.99
C ALA A 99 3.53 5.12 -12.95
N SER A 100 4.72 5.37 -13.48
CA SER A 100 4.99 6.49 -14.41
C SER A 100 4.36 6.31 -15.79
N ASP A 101 4.15 5.05 -16.14
CA ASP A 101 3.65 4.44 -17.36
C ASP A 101 2.29 3.78 -17.15
N GLY A 102 1.73 3.89 -15.94
CA GLY A 102 0.51 3.21 -15.54
C GLY A 102 -0.64 3.45 -16.51
N THR A 103 -1.23 2.36 -16.96
CA THR A 103 -2.40 2.29 -17.83
C THR A 103 -3.59 1.68 -17.08
N PRO A 104 -4.82 1.88 -17.58
CA PRO A 104 -5.99 1.32 -16.94
C PRO A 104 -5.90 -0.20 -16.78
N ASN A 105 -6.10 -0.70 -15.56
CA ASN A 105 -6.03 -2.10 -15.15
C ASN A 105 -4.63 -2.71 -14.94
N ASP A 106 -3.58 -1.90 -14.77
CA ASP A 106 -2.25 -2.46 -14.40
C ASP A 106 -2.18 -2.92 -12.94
N PHE A 107 -3.11 -2.43 -12.11
CA PHE A 107 -3.24 -2.75 -10.69
C PHE A 107 -1.96 -2.45 -9.89
N PHE A 108 -1.33 -1.29 -10.13
CA PHE A 108 -0.18 -0.84 -9.34
C PHE A 108 -0.52 -0.79 -7.84
N GLY A 109 0.38 -1.28 -6.98
CA GLY A 109 0.10 -1.41 -5.54
C GLY A 109 -0.53 -2.74 -5.15
N PHE A 110 -0.63 -3.70 -6.08
CA PHE A 110 -1.17 -5.03 -5.80
C PHE A 110 -0.33 -5.79 -4.76
N SER A 111 0.99 -5.64 -4.82
CA SER A 111 1.91 -6.17 -3.82
C SER A 111 2.94 -5.11 -3.43
N LEU A 112 3.41 -5.18 -2.18
CA LEU A 112 4.33 -4.21 -1.62
C LEU A 112 5.40 -4.90 -0.78
N SER A 113 6.62 -4.37 -0.83
CA SER A 113 7.69 -4.67 0.11
C SER A 113 8.53 -3.42 0.32
N GLN A 114 9.05 -3.24 1.53
CA GLN A 114 9.93 -2.11 1.82
C GLN A 114 11.09 -2.53 2.72
N THR A 115 12.19 -1.80 2.57
CA THR A 115 13.34 -1.77 3.46
C THR A 115 13.57 -0.30 3.87
N THR A 116 14.64 -0.04 4.61
CA THR A 116 15.03 1.33 4.97
C THR A 116 15.45 2.18 3.78
N GLU A 117 15.83 1.56 2.66
CA GLU A 117 16.38 2.26 1.48
C GLU A 117 15.51 2.06 0.23
N HIS A 118 14.92 0.88 0.08
CA HIS A 118 14.22 0.46 -1.13
C HIS A 118 12.75 0.18 -0.86
N THR A 119 11.90 0.55 -1.80
CA THR A 119 10.49 0.18 -1.88
C THR A 119 10.26 -0.56 -3.18
N LEU A 120 9.56 -1.70 -3.12
CA LEU A 120 9.14 -2.49 -4.27
C LEU A 120 7.62 -2.51 -4.34
N ILE A 121 7.08 -2.25 -5.53
CA ILE A 121 5.64 -2.22 -5.79
C ILE A 121 5.33 -3.05 -7.02
N GLY A 122 4.41 -4.01 -6.90
CA GLY A 122 3.96 -4.83 -8.01
C GLY A 122 2.70 -4.27 -8.69
N ALA A 123 2.65 -4.39 -10.01
CA ALA A 123 1.50 -4.16 -10.86
C ALA A 123 1.20 -5.48 -11.60
N LYS A 124 0.18 -6.23 -11.18
CA LYS A 124 0.03 -7.65 -11.55
C LYS A 124 -0.39 -7.91 -13.01
N LEU A 125 -0.94 -6.93 -13.70
CA LEU A 125 -1.44 -7.09 -15.08
C LEU A 125 -0.81 -6.11 -16.07
N ASP A 126 0.22 -5.41 -15.64
CA ASP A 126 1.03 -4.53 -16.48
C ASP A 126 1.50 -5.27 -17.75
N ASP A 127 1.27 -4.65 -18.90
CA ASP A 127 1.40 -5.32 -20.21
C ASP A 127 2.63 -4.89 -21.02
N GLU A 128 3.56 -4.14 -20.40
CA GLU A 128 4.72 -3.57 -21.08
C GLU A 128 5.62 -4.63 -21.75
N LEU A 129 5.70 -5.84 -21.16
CA LEU A 129 6.47 -6.97 -21.69
C LEU A 129 5.60 -8.10 -22.27
N GLY A 130 4.30 -7.84 -22.49
CA GLY A 130 3.31 -8.77 -23.03
C GLY A 130 2.01 -8.75 -22.23
N ALA A 131 0.90 -9.18 -22.84
CA ALA A 131 -0.41 -9.13 -22.20
C ALA A 131 -0.40 -9.75 -20.79
N SER A 132 -0.67 -8.93 -19.76
CA SER A 132 -0.68 -9.35 -18.35
C SER A 132 0.67 -9.88 -17.82
N SER A 133 1.80 -9.40 -18.35
CA SER A 133 3.13 -9.81 -17.92
C SER A 133 3.45 -9.48 -16.46
N GLY A 134 2.85 -8.40 -15.95
CA GLY A 134 3.11 -7.84 -14.63
C GLY A 134 4.47 -7.13 -14.55
N SER A 135 4.52 -6.05 -13.78
CA SER A 135 5.71 -5.23 -13.60
C SER A 135 6.02 -5.01 -12.12
N ALA A 136 7.30 -4.76 -11.83
CA ALA A 136 7.79 -4.43 -10.50
C ALA A 136 8.55 -3.11 -10.54
N TYR A 137 8.12 -2.16 -9.73
CA TYR A 137 8.66 -0.82 -9.65
C TYR A 137 9.53 -0.71 -8.40
N VAL A 138 10.77 -0.21 -8.57
CA VAL A 138 11.71 -0.01 -7.47
C VAL A 138 11.95 1.48 -7.25
N TYR A 139 11.67 1.91 -6.03
CA TYR A 139 11.91 3.28 -5.57
C TYR A 139 13.07 3.28 -4.57
N LEU A 140 13.99 4.23 -4.72
CA LEU A 140 15.06 4.52 -3.75
C LEU A 140 14.74 5.86 -3.11
N ASN A 141 14.59 5.90 -1.78
CA ASN A 141 14.22 7.13 -1.08
C ASN A 141 13.04 7.89 -1.71
N HIS A 142 12.08 7.15 -2.28
CA HIS A 142 10.88 7.67 -2.96
C HIS A 142 11.09 8.26 -4.37
N ASP A 143 12.31 8.23 -4.90
CA ASP A 143 12.56 8.45 -6.33
C ASP A 143 12.50 7.13 -7.10
N VAL A 144 11.85 7.11 -8.27
CA VAL A 144 11.87 5.94 -9.16
C VAL A 144 13.29 5.74 -9.67
N ILE A 145 13.87 4.58 -9.39
CA ILE A 145 15.19 4.21 -9.92
C ILE A 145 15.12 3.10 -10.97
N PHE A 146 14.00 2.36 -11.03
CA PHE A 146 13.81 1.28 -11.98
C PHE A 146 12.32 0.95 -12.18
N ALA A 147 11.90 0.82 -13.44
CA ALA A 147 10.58 0.36 -13.87
C ALA A 147 10.79 -0.49 -15.14
N ASP A 148 10.88 -1.80 -14.98
CA ASP A 148 10.59 -2.83 -16.00
C ASP A 148 10.75 -4.22 -15.36
N GLY A 149 10.09 -5.23 -15.94
CA GLY A 149 10.14 -6.61 -15.47
C GLY A 149 11.55 -7.19 -15.58
N PHE A 150 12.00 -7.92 -14.55
CA PHE A 150 13.24 -8.72 -14.62
C PHE A 150 13.16 -9.74 -15.77
N GLY A 151 13.68 -9.36 -16.93
CA GLY A 151 13.77 -10.20 -18.12
C GLY A 151 14.85 -9.68 -19.05
N GLN A 152 16.09 -10.14 -18.85
CA GLN A 152 17.07 -10.19 -19.94
C GLN A 152 16.65 -11.23 -20.97
#